data_AF-A0A3A0V6B5-F1
#
_entry.id   AF-A0A3A0V6B5-F1
#
_cell.length_a   1.000
_cell.length_b   1.000
_cell.length_c   1.000
_cell.angle_alpha   90.00
_cell.angle_beta   90.00
_cell.angle_gamma   90.00
#
_symmetry.space_group_name_H-M   'P 1'
#
loop_
_entity.id
_entity.type
_entity.pdbx_description
1 polymer ?
#
loop_
_entity_poly.entity_id
_entity_poly.type
_entity_poly.pdbx_seq_one_letter_code
_entity_poly.pdbx_strand_id
1 'polypeptide(L)'
;TLADCCYAARHLLKQGGRFIMVHRAERLMDVLSHMRTYQIEPKKIYFIYSKLDKAAQTIVVEGRKGGNQGLEIQPPFYIYNKDGTYNEEMREIYYG
;
A
#
# COMPACT_ATOMS: atom_id res chain seq x y z
N THR A 1 -2.91 2.06 -16.87
CA THR A 1 -2.37 0.81 -16.28
C THR A 1 -1.52 1.14 -15.05
N LEU A 2 -1.04 0.14 -14.29
CA LEU A 2 -0.12 0.36 -13.15
C LEU A 2 1.13 1.17 -13.58
N ALA A 3 1.70 0.83 -14.73
CA ALA A 3 2.85 1.54 -15.30
C ALA A 3 2.56 3.01 -15.57
N ASP A 4 1.42 3.31 -16.21
CA ASP A 4 1.01 4.70 -16.51
C ASP A 4 0.83 5.53 -15.23
N CYS A 5 0.25 4.92 -14.18
CA CYS A 5 0.09 5.58 -12.88
C CYS A 5 1.45 5.94 -12.26
N CYS A 6 2.41 5.01 -12.25
CA CYS A 6 3.75 5.26 -11.72
C CYS A 6 4.53 6.28 -12.57
N TYR A 7 4.38 6.23 -13.90
CA TYR A 7 4.98 7.21 -14.80
C TYR A 7 4.44 8.62 -14.56
N ALA A 8 3.12 8.78 -14.46
CA ALA A 8 2.51 10.07 -14.15
C ALA A 8 2.94 10.58 -12.76
N ALA A 9 2.92 9.70 -11.74
CA ALA A 9 3.35 10.05 -10.38
C ALA A 9 4.82 10.55 -10.35
N ARG A 10 5.71 9.90 -11.10
CA ARG A 10 7.11 10.35 -11.22
C ARG A 10 7.21 11.79 -11.72
N HIS A 11 6.39 12.19 -12.70
CA HIS A 11 6.44 13.54 -13.25
C HIS A 11 5.82 14.58 -12.32
N LEU A 12 4.71 14.23 -11.66
CA LEU A 12 3.97 15.15 -10.79
C LEU A 12 4.64 15.38 -9.43
N LEU A 13 5.40 14.41 -8.93
CA LEU A 13 6.07 14.52 -7.63
C LEU A 13 7.38 15.30 -7.73
N LYS A 14 7.62 16.20 -6.76
CA LYS A 14 8.97 16.73 -6.49
C LYS A 14 9.88 15.65 -5.89
N GLN A 15 11.19 15.86 -5.89
CA GLN A 15 12.12 14.96 -5.18
C GLN A 15 11.75 14.85 -3.69
N GLY A 16 11.76 13.63 -3.16
CA GLY A 16 11.26 13.30 -1.82
C GLY A 16 9.72 13.35 -1.67
N GLY A 17 9.00 13.66 -2.75
CA GLY A 17 7.55 13.67 -2.81
C GLY A 17 6.96 12.30 -2.49
N ARG A 18 5.81 12.29 -1.82
CA ARG A 18 5.13 11.11 -1.31
C ARG A 18 4.11 10.58 -2.32
N PHE A 19 4.13 9.28 -2.56
CA PHE A 19 3.16 8.56 -3.37
C PHE A 19 2.47 7.51 -2.51
N ILE A 20 1.14 7.39 -2.56
CA ILE A 20 0.38 6.31 -1.90
C ILE A 20 -0.40 5.57 -2.97
N MET A 21 -0.32 4.24 -2.96
CA MET A 21 -1.03 3.37 -3.88
C MET A 21 -1.79 2.29 -3.11
N VAL A 22 -3.07 2.13 -3.43
CA VAL A 22 -3.87 0.98 -3.03
C VAL A 22 -3.96 0.01 -4.20
N HIS A 23 -3.68 -1.26 -3.98
CA HIS A 23 -3.77 -2.28 -5.04
C HIS A 23 -4.13 -3.65 -4.48
N ARG A 24 -4.54 -4.58 -5.36
CA ARG A 24 -4.71 -6.00 -5.01
C ARG A 24 -3.38 -6.62 -4.58
N ALA A 25 -3.38 -7.38 -3.49
CA ALA A 25 -2.19 -7.96 -2.88
C ALA A 25 -1.45 -8.95 -3.80
N GLU A 26 -2.16 -9.69 -4.66
CA GLU A 26 -1.54 -10.63 -5.62
C GLU A 26 -0.61 -9.93 -6.63
N ARG A 27 -0.76 -8.62 -6.82
CA ARG A 27 0.05 -7.78 -7.72
C ARG A 27 1.22 -7.11 -6.99
N LEU A 28 1.55 -7.55 -5.77
CA LEU A 28 2.61 -6.97 -4.94
C LEU A 28 3.92 -6.80 -5.71
N MET A 29 4.39 -7.87 -6.35
CA MET A 29 5.67 -7.87 -7.06
C MET A 29 5.68 -6.88 -8.21
N ASP A 30 4.57 -6.75 -8.94
CA ASP A 30 4.44 -5.76 -10.00
C ASP A 30 4.46 -4.35 -9.43
N VAL A 31 3.70 -4.07 -8.36
CA VAL A 31 3.62 -2.75 -7.73
C VAL A 31 5.00 -2.28 -7.29
N LEU A 32 5.73 -3.10 -6.52
CA LEU A 32 7.06 -2.73 -6.03
C LEU A 32 8.06 -2.53 -7.18
N SER A 33 8.03 -3.43 -8.18
CA SER A 33 8.93 -3.36 -9.33
C SER A 33 8.67 -2.12 -10.21
N HIS A 34 7.40 -1.80 -10.48
CA HIS A 34 7.04 -0.63 -11.28
C HIS A 34 7.38 0.66 -10.55
N MET A 35 7.07 0.75 -9.25
CA MET A 35 7.44 1.92 -8.45
C MET A 35 8.96 2.21 -8.57
N ARG A 36 9.81 1.19 -8.37
CA ARG A 36 11.27 1.33 -8.53
C ARG A 36 11.70 1.71 -9.94
N THR A 37 11.11 1.10 -10.96
CA THR A 37 11.37 1.42 -12.38
C THR A 37 11.16 2.90 -12.67
N TYR A 38 10.14 3.51 -12.04
CA TYR A 38 9.83 4.93 -12.18
C TYR A 38 10.46 5.82 -11.09
N GLN A 39 11.54 5.37 -10.43
CA GLN A 39 12.28 6.12 -9.41
C GLN A 39 11.44 6.54 -8.19
N ILE A 40 10.41 5.76 -7.87
CA ILE A 40 9.63 5.89 -6.65
C ILE A 40 10.02 4.72 -5.76
N GLU A 41 10.80 4.97 -4.72
CA GLU A 41 11.23 3.89 -3.83
C GLU A 41 10.11 3.56 -2.85
N PRO A 42 9.62 2.31 -2.78
CA PRO A 42 8.66 1.88 -1.77
C PRO A 42 9.28 1.98 -0.38
N LYS A 43 8.57 2.62 0.55
CA LYS A 43 9.05 2.88 1.92
C LYS A 43 8.22 2.19 3.00
N LYS A 44 6.89 2.10 2.81
CA LYS A 44 6.01 1.39 3.75
C LYS A 44 5.00 0.55 3.01
N ILE A 45 4.65 -0.61 3.56
CA ILE A 45 3.57 -1.44 3.05
C ILE A 45 2.66 -1.92 4.18
N TYR A 46 1.35 -1.76 3.99
CA TYR A 46 0.32 -2.32 4.83
C TYR A 46 -0.39 -3.44 4.07
N PHE A 47 -0.51 -4.61 4.69
CA PHE A 47 -1.31 -5.71 4.18
C PHE A 47 -2.68 -5.68 4.84
N ILE A 48 -3.72 -5.66 4.02
CA ILE A 48 -5.11 -5.61 4.46
C ILE A 48 -5.78 -6.95 4.22
N TYR A 49 -6.37 -7.46 5.29
CA TYR A 49 -7.02 -8.75 5.39
C TYR A 49 -8.47 -8.54 5.75
N SER A 50 -9.38 -9.34 5.19
CA SER A 50 -10.76 -9.30 5.65
C SER A 50 -10.88 -9.85 7.08
N LYS A 51 -10.16 -10.92 7.42
CA LYS A 51 -10.12 -11.56 8.75
C LYS A 51 -8.83 -12.36 8.94
N LEU A 52 -8.55 -12.77 10.18
CA LEU A 52 -7.30 -13.43 10.62
C LEU A 52 -6.85 -14.60 9.73
N ASP A 53 -7.79 -15.46 9.32
CA ASP A 53 -7.51 -16.71 8.60
C ASP A 53 -7.69 -16.60 7.08
N LYS A 54 -7.55 -15.39 6.53
CA LYS A 54 -7.63 -15.15 5.08
C LYS A 54 -6.32 -14.60 4.56
N ALA A 55 -6.08 -14.81 3.27
CA ALA A 55 -4.97 -14.15 2.59
C ALA A 55 -5.24 -12.64 2.47
N ALA A 56 -4.16 -11.85 2.40
CA ALA A 56 -4.25 -10.43 2.11
C ALA A 56 -4.95 -10.22 0.77
N GLN A 57 -5.90 -9.28 0.74
CA GLN A 57 -6.64 -8.94 -0.48
C GLN A 57 -6.14 -7.62 -1.07
N THR A 58 -5.76 -6.71 -0.19
CA THR A 58 -5.35 -5.35 -0.55
C THR A 58 -4.01 -5.04 0.08
N ILE A 59 -3.19 -4.28 -0.64
CA ILE A 59 -1.98 -3.65 -0.12
C ILE A 59 -2.10 -2.15 -0.26
N VAL A 60 -1.57 -1.44 0.73
CA VAL A 60 -1.33 0.00 0.65
C VAL A 60 0.17 0.22 0.69
N VAL A 61 0.72 0.80 -0.36
CA VAL A 61 2.16 1.04 -0.49
C VAL A 61 2.42 2.54 -0.51
N GLU A 62 3.26 3.00 0.41
CA GLU A 62 3.85 4.33 0.35
C GLU A 62 5.18 4.27 -0.40
N GLY A 63 5.41 5.23 -1.30
CA GLY A 63 6.70 5.44 -1.95
C GLY A 63 7.18 6.89 -1.90
N ARG A 64 8.47 7.07 -2.16
CA ARG A 64 9.14 8.37 -2.22
C ARG A 64 9.92 8.53 -3.52
N LYS A 65 9.67 9.61 -4.26
CA LYS A 65 10.41 9.90 -5.48
C LYS A 65 11.88 10.20 -5.16
N GLY A 66 12.80 9.44 -5.77
CA GLY A 66 14.23 9.53 -5.51
C GLY A 66 14.63 9.14 -4.09
N GLY A 67 13.80 8.36 -3.39
CA GLY A 67 14.11 7.89 -2.04
C GLY A 67 15.20 6.81 -2.01
N ASN A 68 15.91 6.72 -0.89
CA ASN A 68 16.84 5.62 -0.64
C ASN A 68 16.10 4.34 -0.27
N GLN A 69 16.76 3.20 -0.50
CA GLN A 69 16.24 1.87 -0.19
C GLN A 69 15.81 1.71 1.28
N GLY A 70 14.94 0.73 1.51
CA GLY A 70 14.44 0.36 2.84
C GLY A 70 12.92 0.39 2.85
N LEU A 71 12.32 -0.80 2.88
CA LEU A 71 10.87 -1.01 2.96
C LEU A 71 10.52 -1.48 4.37
N GLU A 72 9.60 -0.77 5.01
CA GLU A 72 9.03 -1.16 6.30
C GLU A 72 7.72 -1.92 6.07
N ILE A 73 7.66 -3.17 6.51
CA ILE A 73 6.42 -3.95 6.52
C ILE A 73 5.68 -3.61 7.81
N GLN A 74 4.49 -3.06 7.66
CA GLN A 74 3.68 -2.60 8.77
C GLN A 74 2.86 -3.76 9.34
N PRO A 75 2.38 -3.62 10.59
CA PRO A 75 1.41 -4.56 11.14
C PRO A 75 0.23 -4.78 10.18
N PRO A 76 -0.30 -6.01 10.11
CA PRO A 76 -1.44 -6.31 9.26
C PRO A 76 -2.67 -5.56 9.75
N PHE A 77 -3.49 -5.07 8.83
CA PHE A 77 -4.77 -4.46 9.12
C PHE A 77 -5.89 -5.44 8.81
N TYR A 78 -6.75 -5.72 9.79
CA TYR A 78 -7.91 -6.61 9.64
C TYR A 78 -9.19 -5.79 9.60
N ILE A 79 -10.08 -6.08 8.65
CA ILE A 79 -11.34 -5.34 8.51
C ILE A 79 -12.37 -5.83 9.53
N TYR A 80 -12.53 -7.16 9.66
CA TYR A 80 -13.59 -7.77 10.44
C TYR A 80 -13.06 -8.64 11.59
N ASN A 81 -13.79 -8.64 12.69
CA ASN A 81 -13.71 -9.61 13.76
C ASN A 81 -14.22 -10.99 13.30
N LYS A 82 -14.04 -12.01 14.14
CA LYS A 82 -14.52 -13.38 13.85
C LYS A 82 -16.04 -13.48 13.70
N ASP A 83 -16.79 -12.61 14.37
CA ASP A 83 -18.25 -12.52 14.32
C ASP A 83 -18.79 -11.73 13.11
N GLY A 84 -17.89 -11.21 12.26
CA GLY A 84 -18.26 -10.43 11.07
C GLY A 84 -18.51 -8.94 11.33
N THR A 85 -18.38 -8.46 12.57
CA THR A 85 -18.42 -7.03 12.88
C THR A 85 -17.11 -6.36 12.46
N TYR A 86 -17.13 -5.04 12.19
CA TYR A 86 -15.88 -4.30 12.00
C TYR A 86 -15.05 -4.34 13.28
N ASN A 87 -13.73 -4.55 13.13
CA ASN A 87 -12.83 -4.42 14.26
C ASN A 87 -12.74 -2.96 14.73
N GLU A 88 -12.14 -2.75 15.89
CA GLU A 88 -12.03 -1.41 16.50
C GLU A 88 -11.32 -0.40 15.59
N GLU A 89 -10.17 -0.78 15.02
CA GLU A 89 -9.40 0.09 14.10
C GLU A 89 -10.21 0.49 12.85
N MET A 90 -10.95 -0.45 12.25
CA MET A 90 -11.79 -0.17 11.08
C MET A 90 -13.00 0.69 11.44
N ARG A 91 -13.57 0.50 12.64
CA ARG A 91 -14.66 1.36 13.12
C ARG A 91 -14.20 2.80 13.28
N GLU A 92 -13.02 3.03 13.86
CA GLU A 92 -12.43 4.37 13.97
C GLU A 92 -12.22 5.00 12.59
N ILE A 93 -11.71 4.24 11.60
CA ILE A 93 -11.54 4.74 10.22
C ILE A 93 -12.88 5.12 9.57
N TYR A 94 -13.95 4.36 9.81
CA TYR A 94 -15.25 4.57 9.14
C TYR A 94 -16.15 5.58 9.84
N TYR A 95 -16.12 5.63 11.17
CA TYR A 95 -17.07 6.39 11.97
C TYR A 95 -16.42 7.57 12.71
N GLY A 96 -15.09 7.67 12.75
CA GLY A 96 -14.35 8.60 13.60
C GLY A 96 -14.44 8.22 15.08
#